data_AF-A0A7Y3CUH5-F1
#
_entry.id   AF-A0A7Y3CUH5-F1
#
_cell.length_a   1.000
_cell.length_b   1.000
_cell.length_c   1.000
_cell.angle_alpha   90.00
_cell.angle_beta   90.00
_cell.angle_gamma   90.00
#
_symmetry.space_group_name_H-M   'P 1'
#
loop_
_entity.id
_entity.type
_entity.pdbx_description
1 polymer ?
#
loop_
_entity_poly.entity_id
_entity_poly.type
_entity_poly.pdbx_seq_one_letter_code
_entity_poly.pdbx_strand_id
1 'polypeptide(L)'
;MAAVGAPDRSIGFNVHNDSPNLLTVGLSVLWSLRMPAPAPTGTGTFDHARLQPILDQLKTDGLATLSTNRGVLTSYIRMLEDVDPDELTRDESLAYWLNLYNAGALRLAAEAYDRNLATVLRIPGGFSKPFATVAGRSLSLDAIEH
;
A
#
# COMPACT_ATOMS: atom_id res chain seq x y z
N MET A 1 -60.35 -9.44 34.07
CA MET A 1 -58.94 -9.08 34.36
C MET A 1 -58.12 -9.40 33.11
N ALA A 2 -57.84 -8.40 32.29
CA ALA A 2 -57.04 -8.52 31.08
C ALA A 2 -55.58 -8.20 31.43
N ALA A 3 -54.66 -9.12 31.13
CA ALA A 3 -53.24 -8.93 31.33
C ALA A 3 -52.66 -8.07 30.20
N VAL A 4 -51.96 -7.01 30.58
CA VAL A 4 -51.29 -6.04 29.72
C VAL A 4 -50.05 -6.69 29.08
N GLY A 5 -49.97 -6.66 27.75
CA GLY A 5 -48.81 -7.11 26.99
C GLY A 5 -47.69 -6.07 27.00
N ALA A 6 -46.45 -6.53 27.22
CA ALA A 6 -45.22 -5.77 26.99
C ALA A 6 -44.66 -6.09 25.58
N PRO A 7 -44.12 -5.11 24.84
CA PRO A 7 -43.46 -5.40 23.57
C PRO A 7 -42.02 -5.91 23.80
N ASP A 8 -41.79 -7.15 23.38
CA ASP A 8 -40.47 -7.72 23.10
C ASP A 8 -39.85 -7.00 21.89
N ARG A 9 -38.62 -6.51 22.04
CA ARG A 9 -37.77 -6.06 20.94
C ARG A 9 -36.44 -6.79 21.00
N SER A 10 -36.48 -8.01 20.49
CA SER A 10 -35.32 -8.76 20.03
C SER A 10 -34.67 -8.07 18.83
N ILE A 11 -33.51 -7.42 19.03
CA ILE A 11 -32.60 -7.08 17.93
C ILE A 11 -31.59 -8.22 17.84
N GLY A 12 -31.87 -9.16 16.93
CA GLY A 12 -30.91 -10.18 16.53
C GLY A 12 -29.78 -9.55 15.72
N PHE A 13 -28.55 -9.61 16.24
CA PHE A 13 -27.34 -9.42 15.44
C PHE A 13 -27.04 -10.75 14.76
N ASN A 14 -27.41 -10.86 13.48
CA ASN A 14 -27.05 -11.99 12.65
C ASN A 14 -25.64 -11.75 12.11
N VAL A 15 -24.62 -12.24 12.83
CA VAL A 15 -23.25 -12.27 12.31
C VAL A 15 -23.11 -13.53 11.47
N HIS A 16 -23.37 -13.40 10.17
CA HIS A 16 -22.91 -14.40 9.20
C HIS A 16 -21.40 -14.26 9.05
N ASN A 17 -20.69 -15.12 9.77
CA ASN A 17 -19.34 -15.52 9.41
C ASN A 17 -19.48 -16.58 8.32
N ASP A 18 -19.06 -16.26 7.09
CA ASP A 18 -18.51 -17.18 6.09
C ASP A 18 -18.31 -16.43 4.75
N SER A 19 -17.10 -15.90 4.55
CA SER A 19 -16.51 -15.68 3.22
C SER A 19 -14.99 -15.53 3.36
N PRO A 20 -14.17 -16.27 2.58
CA PRO A 20 -12.72 -16.16 2.63
C PRO A 20 -12.28 -14.75 2.24
N ASN A 21 -11.32 -14.20 2.99
CA ASN A 21 -10.76 -12.87 2.79
C ASN A 21 -10.27 -12.70 1.33
N LEU A 22 -10.92 -11.81 0.58
CA LEU A 22 -10.72 -11.58 -0.87
C LEU A 22 -9.36 -10.95 -1.24
N LEU A 23 -8.44 -10.82 -0.28
CA LEU A 23 -7.11 -10.23 -0.47
C LEU A 23 -6.01 -11.26 -0.75
N THR A 24 -6.31 -12.56 -0.85
CA THR A 24 -5.24 -13.57 -0.74
C THR A 24 -5.14 -14.65 -1.84
N VAL A 25 -5.97 -14.67 -2.91
CA VAL A 25 -5.90 -15.79 -3.90
C VAL A 25 -6.01 -15.36 -5.39
N GLY A 26 -6.20 -14.08 -5.73
CA GLY A 26 -6.84 -13.71 -7.00
C GLY A 26 -6.03 -13.19 -8.21
N LEU A 27 -4.79 -12.70 -8.12
CA LEU A 27 -4.18 -11.93 -9.24
C LEU A 27 -2.78 -12.37 -9.67
N SER A 28 -2.43 -13.64 -9.45
CA SER A 28 -1.13 -14.22 -9.81
C SER A 28 -0.94 -14.61 -11.30
N VAL A 29 -1.74 -14.16 -12.29
CA VAL A 29 -1.71 -14.80 -13.64
C VAL A 29 -1.72 -13.91 -14.89
N LEU A 30 -2.02 -12.60 -14.89
CA LEU A 30 -2.27 -11.89 -16.17
C LEU A 30 -1.58 -10.52 -16.37
N TRP A 31 -0.26 -10.44 -16.15
CA TRP A 31 0.53 -9.26 -16.52
C TRP A 31 1.86 -9.57 -17.23
N SER A 32 1.98 -10.78 -17.78
CA SER A 32 3.11 -11.27 -18.56
C SER A 32 3.38 -10.54 -19.89
N LEU A 33 2.90 -9.31 -20.10
CA LEU A 33 3.05 -8.60 -21.38
C LEU A 33 3.51 -7.12 -21.33
N ARG A 34 3.80 -6.49 -20.17
CA ARG A 34 4.31 -5.10 -20.18
C ARG A 34 5.45 -4.71 -19.22
N MET A 35 5.77 -5.51 -18.20
CA MET A 35 7.03 -5.39 -17.46
C MET A 35 7.81 -6.70 -17.62
N PRO A 36 9.09 -6.68 -18.06
CA PRO A 36 9.97 -7.81 -17.78
C PRO A 36 9.92 -8.03 -16.26
N ALA A 37 9.66 -9.27 -15.84
CA ALA A 37 9.74 -9.63 -14.43
C ALA A 37 11.11 -9.20 -13.89
N PRO A 38 11.19 -8.70 -12.64
CA PRO A 38 12.47 -8.40 -12.02
C PRO A 38 13.43 -9.57 -12.22
N ALA A 39 14.61 -9.29 -12.76
CA ALA A 39 15.62 -10.28 -13.07
C ALA A 39 16.90 -9.96 -12.30
N PRO A 40 16.85 -9.99 -10.95
CA PRO A 40 18.01 -9.68 -10.14
C PRO A 40 19.13 -10.67 -10.44
N THR A 41 20.24 -10.13 -10.93
CA THR A 41 21.47 -10.88 -11.26
C THR A 41 22.67 -10.40 -10.45
N GLY A 42 22.52 -9.28 -9.74
CA GLY A 42 23.58 -8.70 -8.95
C GLY A 42 23.68 -9.25 -7.52
N THR A 43 24.54 -8.58 -6.76
CA THR A 43 24.88 -8.93 -5.38
C THR A 43 24.76 -7.74 -4.43
N GLY A 44 24.12 -6.65 -4.88
CA GLY A 44 23.94 -5.43 -4.11
C GLY A 44 22.91 -5.56 -2.97
N THR A 45 23.00 -4.62 -2.03
CA THR A 45 22.03 -4.42 -0.94
C THR A 45 21.63 -2.95 -0.86
N PHE A 46 20.47 -2.64 -0.26
CA PHE A 46 20.03 -1.27 -0.03
C PHE A 46 19.52 -1.09 1.41
N ASP A 47 19.79 0.07 2.02
CA ASP A 47 19.32 0.34 3.37
C ASP A 47 17.90 0.96 3.36
N HIS A 48 16.93 0.15 3.78
CA HIS A 48 15.53 0.54 3.87
C HIS A 48 15.13 1.20 5.21
N ALA A 49 16.07 1.44 6.13
CA ALA A 49 15.79 1.95 7.48
C ALA A 49 15.02 3.29 7.50
N ARG A 50 15.07 4.07 6.41
CA ARG A 50 14.37 5.37 6.30
C ARG A 50 12.85 5.26 6.34
N LEU A 51 12.27 4.10 5.99
CA LEU A 51 10.82 3.91 6.06
C LEU A 51 10.34 3.58 7.48
N GLN A 52 11.17 2.90 8.27
CA GLN A 52 10.83 2.39 9.59
C GLN A 52 10.24 3.43 10.56
N PRO A 53 10.85 4.62 10.78
CA PRO A 53 10.30 5.59 11.73
C PRO A 53 8.93 6.13 11.32
N ILE A 54 8.61 6.15 10.02
CA ILE A 54 7.29 6.56 9.51
C ILE A 54 6.24 5.50 9.90
N LEU A 55 6.59 4.21 9.76
CA LEU A 55 5.70 3.11 10.15
C LEU A 55 5.47 3.08 11.66
N ASP A 56 6.51 3.34 12.45
CA ASP A 56 6.41 3.39 13.91
C ASP A 56 5.50 4.53 14.38
N GLN A 57 5.65 5.72 13.80
CA GLN A 57 4.77 6.87 14.05
C GLN A 57 3.33 6.60 13.58
N LEU A 58 3.14 6.04 12.38
CA LEU A 58 1.81 5.66 11.89
C LEU A 58 1.12 4.69 12.85
N LYS A 59 1.85 3.69 13.37
CA LYS A 59 1.33 2.69 14.29
C LYS A 59 0.94 3.30 15.64
N THR A 60 1.67 4.30 16.11
CA THR A 60 1.50 4.87 17.46
C THR A 60 0.52 6.04 17.47
N ASP A 61 0.65 6.93 16.48
CA ASP A 61 0.00 8.24 16.45
C ASP A 61 -1.05 8.35 15.32
N GLY A 62 -1.15 7.34 14.46
CA GLY A 62 -2.18 7.23 13.42
C GLY A 62 -1.91 8.03 12.15
N LEU A 63 -2.92 8.10 11.28
CA LEU A 63 -2.81 8.59 9.89
C LEU A 63 -2.36 10.05 9.76
N ALA A 64 -2.59 10.88 10.79
CA ALA A 64 -2.20 12.30 10.77
C ALA A 64 -0.69 12.49 10.58
N THR A 65 0.11 11.52 11.03
CA THR A 65 1.57 11.54 10.87
C THR A 65 2.02 11.37 9.42
N LEU A 66 1.18 10.84 8.53
CA LEU A 66 1.55 10.67 7.13
C LEU A 66 1.62 12.02 6.40
N SER A 67 0.78 12.98 6.79
CA SER A 67 0.82 14.34 6.27
C SER A 67 2.11 15.06 6.64
N THR A 68 2.57 14.91 7.88
CA THR A 68 3.83 15.52 8.34
C THR A 68 5.06 14.81 7.75
N ASN A 69 4.97 13.50 7.47
CA ASN A 69 6.05 12.71 6.88
C ASN A 69 6.09 12.69 5.35
N ARG A 70 5.19 13.40 4.64
CA ARG A 70 5.15 13.39 3.17
C ARG A 70 6.49 13.74 2.52
N GLY A 71 7.22 14.70 3.10
CA GLY A 71 8.56 15.08 2.62
C GLY A 71 9.56 13.92 2.74
N VAL A 72 9.53 13.18 3.85
CA VAL A 72 10.41 12.03 4.10
C VAL A 72 10.06 10.88 3.16
N LEU A 73 8.77 10.56 2.98
CA LEU A 73 8.31 9.56 2.01
C LEU A 73 8.77 9.90 0.58
N THR A 74 8.65 11.16 0.19
CA THR A 74 9.10 11.63 -1.13
C THR A 74 10.60 11.49 -1.30
N SER A 75 11.38 11.85 -0.27
CA SER A 75 12.83 11.65 -0.29
C SER A 75 13.20 10.17 -0.36
N TYR A 76 12.48 9.30 0.34
CA TYR A 76 12.72 7.87 0.32
C TYR A 76 12.46 7.25 -1.05
N ILE A 77 11.34 7.62 -1.70
CA ILE A 77 11.04 7.20 -3.07
C ILE A 77 12.16 7.63 -4.01
N ARG A 78 12.65 8.88 -3.92
CA ARG A 78 13.76 9.35 -4.77
C ARG A 78 15.04 8.53 -4.61
N MET A 79 15.39 8.14 -3.38
CA MET A 79 16.55 7.26 -3.16
C MET A 79 16.34 5.89 -3.80
N LEU A 80 15.11 5.38 -3.83
CA LEU A 80 14.79 4.12 -4.52
C LEU A 80 14.84 4.30 -6.05
N GLU A 81 14.44 5.45 -6.59
CA GLU A 81 14.53 5.75 -8.04
C GLU A 81 15.97 5.71 -8.57
N ASP A 82 16.96 5.99 -7.70
CA ASP A 82 18.39 5.98 -8.04
C ASP A 82 19.03 4.58 -8.00
N VAL A 83 18.27 3.55 -7.59
CA VAL A 83 18.76 2.16 -7.47
C VAL A 83 18.26 1.33 -8.65
N ASP A 84 19.16 0.57 -9.26
CA ASP A 84 18.77 -0.50 -10.19
C ASP A 84 18.45 -1.79 -9.40
N PRO A 85 17.17 -2.21 -9.34
CA PRO A 85 16.79 -3.40 -8.58
C PRO A 85 17.29 -4.72 -9.20
N ASP A 86 17.77 -4.72 -10.45
CA ASP A 86 18.36 -5.91 -11.07
C ASP A 86 19.84 -6.11 -10.65
N GLU A 87 20.48 -5.07 -10.11
CA GLU A 87 21.84 -5.14 -9.51
C GLU A 87 21.84 -5.60 -8.04
N LEU A 88 20.65 -5.74 -7.44
CA LEU A 88 20.48 -6.23 -6.08
C LEU A 88 20.46 -7.76 -6.02
N THR A 89 20.73 -8.31 -4.83
CA THR A 89 20.41 -9.74 -4.59
C THR A 89 18.91 -9.99 -4.79
N ARG A 90 18.51 -11.23 -5.04
CA ARG A 90 17.09 -11.58 -5.22
C ARG A 90 16.20 -11.13 -4.05
N ASP A 91 16.64 -11.39 -2.82
CA ASP A 91 15.86 -11.04 -1.63
C ASP A 91 15.79 -9.53 -1.44
N GLU A 92 16.87 -8.83 -1.73
CA GLU A 92 16.90 -7.38 -1.67
C GLU A 92 16.04 -6.73 -2.76
N SER A 93 16.07 -7.26 -3.99
CA SER A 93 15.20 -6.81 -5.07
C SER A 93 13.72 -6.93 -4.69
N LEU A 94 13.34 -8.02 -4.02
CA LEU A 94 11.99 -8.17 -3.47
C LEU A 94 11.70 -7.11 -2.38
N ALA A 95 12.62 -6.91 -1.43
CA ALA A 95 12.48 -5.89 -0.39
C ALA A 95 12.33 -4.49 -0.99
N TYR A 96 13.11 -4.17 -2.02
CA TYR A 96 13.04 -2.94 -2.79
C TYR A 96 11.64 -2.69 -3.34
N TRP A 97 11.07 -3.66 -4.08
CA TRP A 97 9.76 -3.50 -4.70
C TRP A 97 8.64 -3.36 -3.67
N LEU A 98 8.67 -4.16 -2.61
CA LEU A 98 7.71 -4.06 -1.50
C LEU A 98 7.78 -2.68 -0.83
N ASN A 99 8.99 -2.19 -0.57
CA ASN A 99 9.19 -0.91 0.07
C ASN A 99 8.82 0.28 -0.83
N LEU A 100 9.06 0.19 -2.14
CA LEU A 100 8.63 1.20 -3.10
C LEU A 100 7.09 1.28 -3.17
N TYR A 101 6.42 0.13 -3.26
CA TYR A 101 4.95 0.05 -3.22
C TYR A 101 4.41 0.66 -1.91
N ASN A 102 4.94 0.23 -0.76
CA ASN A 102 4.51 0.72 0.55
C ASN A 102 4.69 2.25 0.66
N ALA A 103 5.82 2.79 0.21
CA ALA A 103 6.05 4.23 0.22
C ALA A 103 5.04 4.99 -0.66
N GLY A 104 4.73 4.47 -1.85
CA GLY A 104 3.68 5.02 -2.72
C GLY A 104 2.30 4.97 -2.10
N ALA A 105 1.92 3.85 -1.48
CA ALA A 105 0.63 3.66 -0.82
C ALA A 105 0.46 4.60 0.38
N LEU A 106 1.52 4.77 1.19
CA LEU A 106 1.53 5.73 2.30
C LEU A 106 1.42 7.17 1.81
N ARG A 107 2.04 7.52 0.67
CA ARG A 107 1.89 8.85 0.05
C ARG A 107 0.46 9.09 -0.42
N LEU A 108 -0.18 8.07 -1.01
CA LEU A 108 -1.59 8.12 -1.40
C LEU A 108 -2.52 8.25 -0.18
N ALA A 109 -2.23 7.52 0.90
CA ALA A 109 -2.95 7.64 2.16
C ALA A 109 -2.82 9.05 2.77
N ALA A 110 -1.63 9.65 2.73
CA ALA A 110 -1.43 11.04 3.14
C ALA A 110 -2.28 12.01 2.30
N GLU A 111 -2.38 11.82 0.98
CA GLU A 111 -3.23 12.65 0.12
C GLU A 111 -4.71 12.50 0.48
N ALA A 112 -5.18 11.27 0.69
CA ALA A 112 -6.54 11.00 1.11
C ALA A 112 -6.87 11.65 2.46
N TYR A 113 -5.95 11.55 3.42
CA TYR A 113 -6.08 12.19 4.73
C TYR A 113 -6.18 13.71 4.62
N ASP A 114 -5.27 14.37 3.91
CA ASP A 114 -5.29 15.83 3.73
C ASP A 114 -6.58 16.34 3.08
N ARG A 115 -7.16 15.52 2.21
CA ARG A 115 -8.42 15.81 1.50
C ARG A 115 -9.66 15.42 2.30
N ASN A 116 -9.51 14.98 3.55
CA ASN A 116 -10.58 14.49 4.42
C ASN A 116 -11.43 13.39 3.75
N LEU A 117 -10.79 12.47 3.03
CA LEU A 117 -11.44 11.33 2.39
C LEU A 117 -11.40 10.09 3.28
N ALA A 118 -12.51 9.38 3.35
CA ALA A 118 -12.62 8.15 4.15
C ALA A 118 -11.80 6.96 3.62
N THR A 119 -11.31 7.02 2.38
CA THR A 119 -10.53 5.95 1.75
C THR A 119 -9.69 6.49 0.59
N VAL A 120 -8.53 5.85 0.35
CA VAL A 120 -7.66 6.11 -0.80
C VAL A 120 -8.35 5.86 -2.14
N LEU A 121 -9.38 4.99 -2.18
CA LEU A 121 -10.15 4.68 -3.39
C LEU A 121 -10.92 5.89 -3.94
N ARG A 122 -11.10 6.94 -3.13
CA ARG A 122 -11.74 8.19 -3.55
C ARG A 122 -10.78 9.17 -4.23
N ILE A 123 -9.48 8.87 -4.28
CA ILE A 123 -8.50 9.68 -5.01
C ILE A 123 -8.62 9.35 -6.51
N PRO A 124 -8.98 10.31 -7.37
CA PRO A 124 -9.05 10.07 -8.81
C PRO A 124 -7.70 9.65 -9.37
N GLY A 125 -7.64 8.42 -9.90
CA GLY A 125 -6.42 7.80 -10.40
C GLY A 125 -5.38 7.50 -9.32
N GLY A 126 -5.78 7.30 -8.07
CA GLY A 126 -4.86 7.11 -6.94
C GLY A 126 -3.83 5.99 -7.16
N PHE A 127 -4.27 4.87 -7.74
CA PHE A 127 -3.40 3.71 -7.99
C PHE A 127 -2.77 3.70 -9.38
N SER A 128 -3.40 4.36 -10.35
CA SER A 128 -2.98 4.37 -11.75
C SER A 128 -2.06 5.54 -12.11
N LYS A 129 -1.99 6.57 -11.27
CA LYS A 129 -1.08 7.71 -11.47
C LYS A 129 0.36 7.30 -11.14
N PRO A 130 1.34 7.61 -12.02
CA PRO A 130 2.73 7.38 -11.70
C PRO A 130 3.19 8.19 -10.48
N PHE A 131 3.99 7.57 -9.62
CA PHE A 131 4.55 8.20 -8.43
C PHE A 131 6.06 8.09 -8.31
N ALA A 132 6.68 7.16 -9.07
CA ALA A 132 8.11 6.91 -9.13
C ALA A 132 8.59 6.64 -10.56
N THR A 133 9.88 6.78 -10.83
CA THR A 133 10.55 6.35 -12.07
C THR A 133 11.73 5.44 -11.76
N VAL A 134 11.68 4.19 -12.22
CA VAL A 134 12.74 3.19 -11.99
C VAL A 134 13.20 2.65 -13.34
N ALA A 135 14.52 2.61 -13.56
CA ALA A 135 15.13 2.16 -14.83
C ALA A 135 14.48 2.82 -16.08
N GLY A 136 14.18 4.12 -15.99
CA GLY A 136 13.56 4.90 -17.07
C GLY A 136 12.06 4.65 -17.30
N ARG A 137 11.39 3.89 -16.43
CA ARG A 137 9.95 3.62 -16.51
C ARG A 137 9.20 4.35 -15.41
N SER A 138 8.17 5.11 -15.77
CA SER A 138 7.26 5.70 -14.80
C SER A 138 6.30 4.65 -14.25
N LEU A 139 6.29 4.48 -12.93
CA LEU A 139 5.56 3.45 -12.21
C LEU A 139 4.43 4.04 -11.36
N SER A 140 3.25 3.43 -11.47
CA SER A 140 2.12 3.63 -10.57
C SER A 140 2.05 2.48 -9.54
N LEU A 141 1.15 2.56 -8.56
CA LEU A 141 0.93 1.44 -7.63
C LEU A 141 0.40 0.20 -8.36
N ASP A 142 -0.59 0.41 -9.24
CA ASP A 142 -1.12 -0.66 -10.09
C ASP A 142 -0.02 -1.33 -10.92
N ALA A 143 0.95 -0.56 -11.43
CA ALA A 143 2.04 -1.07 -12.25
C ALA A 143 3.12 -1.83 -11.46
N ILE A 144 3.14 -1.72 -10.13
CA ILE A 144 4.05 -2.48 -9.25
C ILE A 144 3.35 -3.75 -8.73
N GLU A 145 2.03 -3.69 -8.50
CA GLU A 145 1.23 -4.85 -8.09
C GLU A 145 1.10 -5.92 -9.18
N HIS A 146 1.25 -5.51 -10.44
CA HIS A 146 0.89 -6.27 -11.63
C HIS A 146 2.05 -6.39 -12.63
#